data_AF-A0A419EGT0-F1
#
_entry.id   AF-A0A419EGT0-F1
#
_cell.length_a   1.000
_cell.length_b   1.000
_cell.length_c   1.000
_cell.angle_alpha   90.00
_cell.angle_beta   90.00
_cell.angle_gamma   90.00
#
_symmetry.space_group_name_H-M   'P 1'
#
loop_
_entity.id
_entity.type
_entity.pdbx_description
1 polymer ?
#
loop_
_entity_poly.entity_id
_entity_poly.type
_entity_poly.pdbx_seq_one_letter_code
_entity_poly.pdbx_strand_id
1 'polypeptide(L)'
;MSENSETKQIQWTIHTTHPDKVEAARASLSEVIDPEIGMSIIQLGLVRDIQIENEMARLKMILTTPFCPYGPAMIEMTKAKAIEGLKMPVTVEMGMDMWDFSMMEDPSALDWGMYA
;
A
#
# COMPACT_ATOMS: atom_id res chain seq x y z
N MET A 1 -18.54 -21.10 8.02
CA MET A 1 -18.51 -20.56 9.40
C MET A 1 -17.45 -19.48 9.37
N SER A 2 -17.78 -18.30 9.88
CA SER A 2 -17.11 -17.03 9.62
C SER A 2 -15.63 -17.04 10.04
N GLU A 3 -14.73 -17.09 9.06
CA GLU A 3 -13.33 -16.70 9.28
C GLU A 3 -13.30 -15.18 9.21
N ASN A 4 -13.43 -14.58 10.39
CA ASN A 4 -13.21 -13.16 10.60
C ASN A 4 -11.70 -12.94 10.48
N SER A 5 -11.16 -12.97 9.24
CA SER A 5 -9.79 -12.56 8.95
C SER A 5 -9.66 -11.14 9.46
N GLU A 6 -8.89 -10.93 10.52
CA GLU A 6 -8.61 -9.61 11.08
C GLU A 6 -7.77 -8.83 10.05
N THR A 7 -8.39 -8.35 8.97
CA THR A 7 -7.75 -7.46 8.02
C THR A 7 -7.41 -6.20 8.77
N LYS A 8 -6.12 -6.04 9.11
CA LYS A 8 -5.61 -4.90 9.87
C LYS A 8 -5.47 -3.74 8.90
N GLN A 9 -6.61 -3.21 8.47
CA GLN A 9 -6.65 -2.14 7.50
C GLN A 9 -5.93 -0.90 8.04
N ILE A 10 -4.89 -0.44 7.35
CA ILE A 10 -4.17 0.78 7.75
C ILE A 10 -5.12 1.96 7.56
N GLN A 11 -5.41 2.69 8.64
CA GLN A 11 -6.13 3.94 8.54
C GLN A 11 -5.18 5.05 8.08
N TRP A 12 -5.31 5.41 6.81
CA TRP A 12 -4.70 6.61 6.23
C TRP A 12 -5.52 7.87 6.56
N THR A 13 -4.88 9.02 6.53
CA THR A 13 -5.51 10.34 6.74
C THR A 13 -6.63 10.64 5.73
N ILE A 14 -6.59 10.09 4.51
CA ILE A 14 -7.72 10.21 3.57
C ILE A 14 -9.03 9.57 4.07
N HIS A 15 -9.00 8.62 5.00
CA HIS A 15 -10.22 8.01 5.54
C HIS A 15 -11.09 9.00 6.29
N THR A 16 -10.46 9.96 6.98
CA THR A 16 -11.18 10.98 7.77
C THR A 16 -11.46 12.24 6.96
N THR A 17 -10.61 12.57 5.98
CA THR A 17 -10.73 13.79 5.19
C THR A 17 -11.54 13.63 3.91
N HIS A 18 -11.40 12.50 3.20
CA HIS A 18 -12.00 12.24 1.89
C HIS A 18 -12.39 10.75 1.74
N PRO A 19 -13.37 10.26 2.51
CA PRO A 19 -13.75 8.84 2.53
C PRO A 19 -14.22 8.31 1.17
N ASP A 20 -14.76 9.16 0.30
CA ASP A 20 -15.20 8.82 -1.06
C ASP A 20 -14.05 8.40 -1.99
N LYS A 21 -12.83 8.86 -1.72
CA LYS A 21 -11.63 8.55 -2.53
C LYS A 21 -10.89 7.30 -2.07
N VAL A 22 -11.15 6.84 -0.85
CA VAL A 22 -10.41 5.73 -0.22
C VAL A 22 -10.52 4.45 -1.04
N GLU A 23 -11.74 4.07 -1.42
CA GLU A 23 -11.99 2.82 -2.14
C GLU A 23 -11.29 2.81 -3.50
N ALA A 24 -11.40 3.91 -4.25
CA ALA A 24 -10.73 4.07 -5.54
C ALA A 24 -9.20 4.04 -5.40
N ALA A 25 -8.65 4.72 -4.39
CA ALA A 25 -7.21 4.71 -4.12
C ALA A 25 -6.72 3.29 -3.78
N ARG A 26 -7.43 2.58 -2.90
CA ARG A 26 -7.09 1.19 -2.53
C ARG A 26 -7.17 0.25 -3.70
N ALA A 27 -8.22 0.33 -4.51
CA ALA A 27 -8.39 -0.51 -5.70
C ALA A 27 -7.22 -0.33 -6.66
N SER A 28 -6.88 0.90 -7.04
CA SER A 28 -5.76 1.15 -7.95
C SER A 28 -4.40 0.76 -7.36
N LEU A 29 -4.16 1.03 -6.07
CA LEU A 29 -2.90 0.67 -5.41
C LEU A 29 -2.75 -0.85 -5.22
N SER A 30 -3.84 -1.60 -5.09
CA SER A 30 -3.82 -3.06 -4.99
C SER A 30 -3.30 -3.76 -6.25
N GLU A 31 -3.30 -3.07 -7.40
CA GLU A 31 -2.74 -3.59 -8.66
C GLU A 31 -1.20 -3.59 -8.68
N VAL A 32 -0.56 -2.85 -7.77
CA VAL A 32 0.90 -2.80 -7.68
C VAL A 32 1.38 -3.98 -6.83
N ILE A 33 2.03 -4.93 -7.48
CA ILE A 33 2.55 -6.16 -6.86
C ILE A 33 4.05 -6.05 -6.66
N ASP A 34 4.52 -6.41 -5.47
CA ASP A 34 5.94 -6.58 -5.18
C ASP A 34 6.44 -7.86 -5.89
N PRO A 35 7.39 -7.78 -6.84
CA PRO A 35 7.84 -8.94 -7.60
C PRO A 35 8.68 -9.93 -6.78
N GLU A 36 9.22 -9.53 -5.62
CA GLU A 36 10.00 -10.40 -4.75
C GLU A 36 9.07 -11.26 -3.87
N ILE A 37 7.99 -10.66 -3.35
CA ILE A 37 7.07 -11.34 -2.42
C ILE A 37 5.81 -11.88 -3.14
N GLY A 38 5.44 -11.32 -4.30
CA GLY A 38 4.27 -11.73 -5.07
C GLY A 38 2.94 -11.24 -4.50
N MET A 39 2.95 -10.22 -3.63
CA MET A 39 1.77 -9.63 -2.99
C MET A 39 1.63 -8.14 -3.29
N SER A 40 0.42 -7.61 -3.19
CA SER A 40 0.20 -6.18 -3.42
C SER A 40 0.79 -5.31 -2.33
N ILE A 41 1.17 -4.08 -2.67
CA ILE A 41 1.67 -3.09 -1.72
C ILE A 41 0.66 -2.74 -0.61
N ILE A 42 -0.63 -2.97 -0.87
CA ILE A 42 -1.73 -2.82 0.09
C ILE A 42 -1.75 -4.00 1.05
N GLN A 43 -1.72 -5.24 0.55
CA GLN A 43 -1.66 -6.43 1.41
C GLN A 43 -0.42 -6.39 2.32
N LEU A 44 0.72 -6.01 1.77
CA LEU A 44 1.97 -5.84 2.51
C LEU A 44 1.94 -4.65 3.48
N GLY A 45 0.97 -3.73 3.39
CA GLY A 45 0.93 -2.55 4.24
C GLY A 45 2.09 -1.58 4.03
N LEU A 46 2.64 -1.54 2.80
CA LEU A 46 3.74 -0.66 2.41
C LEU A 46 3.30 0.80 2.34
N VAL A 47 2.04 1.05 2.01
CA VAL A 47 1.46 2.39 2.01
C VAL A 47 1.08 2.77 3.44
N ARG A 48 1.88 3.65 4.05
CA ARG A 48 1.74 4.05 5.45
C ARG A 48 0.69 5.11 5.67
N ASP A 49 0.59 6.04 4.72
CA ASP A 49 -0.37 7.12 4.81
C ASP A 49 -0.62 7.75 3.45
N ILE A 50 -1.81 8.30 3.29
CA ILE A 50 -2.18 9.15 2.16
C ILE A 50 -2.86 10.38 2.75
N GLN A 51 -2.41 11.55 2.36
CA GLN A 51 -2.98 12.84 2.73
C GLN A 51 -3.29 13.64 1.47
N ILE A 52 -4.33 14.47 1.50
CA ILE A 52 -4.66 15.36 0.40
C ILE A 52 -4.63 16.79 0.93
N GLU A 53 -3.76 17.62 0.37
CA GLU A 53 -3.57 19.02 0.73
C GLU A 53 -3.46 19.86 -0.55
N ASN A 54 -4.22 20.96 -0.63
CA ASN A 54 -4.17 21.90 -1.76
C ASN A 54 -4.26 21.22 -3.15
N GLU A 55 -5.21 20.29 -3.31
CA GLU A 55 -5.44 19.53 -4.56
C GLU A 55 -4.28 18.60 -4.97
N MET A 56 -3.31 18.36 -4.08
CA MET A 56 -2.23 17.41 -4.26
C MET A 56 -2.28 16.33 -3.19
N ALA A 57 -2.08 15.08 -3.61
CA ALA A 57 -1.96 13.96 -2.70
C ALA A 57 -0.49 13.72 -2.32
N ARG A 58 -0.25 13.48 -1.03
CA ARG A 58 1.03 13.03 -0.49
C ARG A 58 0.85 11.59 -0.03
N LEU A 59 1.58 10.67 -0.63
CA LEU A 59 1.56 9.25 -0.31
C LEU A 59 2.88 8.88 0.36
N LYS A 60 2.82 8.40 1.61
CA LYS A 60 3.98 7.85 2.31
C LYS A 60 4.04 6.34 2.12
N MET A 61 5.13 5.83 1.55
CA MET A 61 5.37 4.40 1.40
C MET A 61 6.70 3.95 1.99
N ILE A 62 6.79 2.67 2.37
CA ILE A 62 8.04 2.00 2.76
C ILE A 62 8.33 0.83 1.81
N LEU A 63 9.55 0.33 1.84
CA LEU A 63 9.94 -0.88 1.09
C LEU A 63 10.11 -2.05 2.04
N THR A 64 9.85 -3.24 1.51
CA THR A 64 10.08 -4.53 2.18
C THR A 64 11.55 -4.71 2.54
N THR A 65 12.45 -4.28 1.65
CA THR A 65 13.90 -4.29 1.86
C THR A 65 14.55 -2.94 1.55
N PRO A 66 15.50 -2.46 2.38
CA PRO A 66 16.28 -1.29 2.05
C PRO A 66 17.15 -1.60 0.82
N PHE A 67 17.14 -0.72 -0.18
CA PHE A 67 17.91 -0.85 -1.43
C PHE A 67 17.45 -1.94 -2.42
N CYS A 68 16.18 -2.34 -2.40
CA CYS A 68 15.61 -3.20 -3.44
C CYS A 68 15.91 -2.62 -4.85
N PRO A 69 16.50 -3.39 -5.79
CA PRO A 69 16.77 -2.92 -7.15
C PRO A 69 15.49 -2.53 -7.90
N TYR A 70 14.36 -3.11 -7.52
CA TYR A 70 13.04 -2.80 -8.05
C TYR A 70 12.35 -1.62 -7.34
N GLY A 71 12.92 -1.11 -6.23
CA GLY A 71 12.36 -0.02 -5.46
C GLY A 71 11.96 1.20 -6.31
N PRO A 72 12.85 1.76 -7.16
CA PRO A 72 12.50 2.89 -8.03
C PRO A 72 11.33 2.60 -8.97
N ALA A 73 11.27 1.41 -9.55
CA ALA A 73 10.18 1.02 -10.45
C ALA A 73 8.85 0.87 -9.67
N MET A 74 8.90 0.27 -8.48
CA MET A 74 7.71 0.16 -7.62
C MET A 74 7.18 1.53 -7.18
N ILE A 75 8.07 2.48 -6.84
CA ILE A 75 7.69 3.85 -6.49
C ILE A 75 6.97 4.53 -7.66
N GLU A 76 7.51 4.41 -8.87
CA GLU A 76 6.90 5.00 -10.07
C GLU A 76 5.55 4.35 -10.41
N MET A 77 5.44 3.01 -10.32
CA MET A 77 4.16 2.31 -10.50
C MET A 77 3.13 2.71 -9.45
N THR A 78 3.54 2.79 -8.18
CA THR A 78 2.70 3.24 -7.06
C THR A 78 2.20 4.64 -7.30
N LYS A 79 3.08 5.55 -7.73
CA LYS A 79 2.72 6.93 -8.07
C LYS A 79 1.72 6.99 -9.22
N ALA A 80 1.96 6.26 -10.31
CA ALA A 80 1.06 6.23 -11.46
C ALA A 80 -0.34 5.72 -11.08
N LYS A 81 -0.41 4.63 -10.31
CA LYS A 81 -1.66 4.05 -9.83
C LYS A 81 -2.38 4.93 -8.80
N ALA A 82 -1.63 5.60 -7.92
CA ALA A 82 -2.21 6.58 -7.01
C ALA A 82 -2.85 7.76 -7.77
N ILE A 83 -2.21 8.25 -8.83
CA ILE A 83 -2.75 9.32 -9.68
C ILE A 83 -4.05 8.86 -10.37
N GLU A 84 -4.07 7.63 -10.89
CA GLU A 84 -5.25 7.03 -11.50
C GLU A 84 -6.43 6.91 -10.50
N GLY A 85 -6.16 6.37 -9.30
CA GLY A 85 -7.19 6.17 -8.28
C GLY A 85 -7.71 7.47 -7.66
N LEU A 86 -6.82 8.44 -7.38
CA LEU A 86 -7.20 9.70 -6.73
C LEU A 86 -7.64 10.79 -7.73
N LYS A 87 -7.30 10.62 -9.02
CA LYS A 87 -7.54 11.58 -10.11
C LYS A 87 -6.93 12.97 -9.84
N MET A 88 -5.74 12.99 -9.27
CA MET A 88 -5.01 14.22 -8.88
C MET A 88 -3.50 13.97 -8.87
N PRO A 89 -2.65 15.01 -8.90
CA PRO A 89 -1.21 14.85 -8.75
C PRO A 89 -0.85 14.23 -7.40
N VAL A 90 0.05 13.23 -7.43
CA VAL A 90 0.53 12.52 -6.25
C VAL A 90 2.05 12.69 -6.12
N THR A 91 2.51 13.04 -4.93
CA THR A 91 3.90 12.97 -4.51
C THR A 91 4.10 11.75 -3.62
N VAL A 92 5.10 10.92 -3.93
CA VAL A 92 5.43 9.75 -3.11
C VAL A 92 6.64 10.08 -2.24
N GLU A 93 6.48 9.90 -0.94
CA GLU A 93 7.52 10.07 0.07
C GLU A 93 7.94 8.72 0.64
N MET A 94 9.25 8.48 0.68
CA MET A 94 9.80 7.25 1.23
C MET A 94 9.95 7.37 2.74
N GLY A 95 9.30 6.48 3.49
CA GLY A 95 9.56 6.28 4.90
C GLY A 95 10.89 5.56 5.12
N MET A 96 11.53 5.82 6.25
CA MET A 96 12.76 5.14 6.67
C MET A 96 12.49 3.92 7.57
N ASP A 97 11.21 3.62 7.84
CA ASP A 97 10.83 2.51 8.69
C ASP A 97 11.20 1.18 8.03
N MET A 98 11.78 0.28 8.83
CA MET A 98 12.01 -1.10 8.40
C MET A 98 10.68 -1.83 8.41
N TRP A 99 10.30 -2.34 7.24
CA TRP A 99 9.11 -3.18 7.13
C TRP A 99 9.29 -4.48 7.91
N ASP A 100 8.22 -4.94 8.54
CA ASP A 100 8.13 -6.22 9.24
C ASP A 100 6.75 -6.85 8.98
N PHE A 101 6.67 -8.18 9.09
CA PHE A 101 5.43 -8.95 8.86
C PHE A 101 4.24 -8.48 9.70
N SER A 102 4.48 -7.91 10.88
CA SER A 102 3.42 -7.32 11.73
C SER A 102 2.70 -6.10 11.12
N MET A 103 3.25 -5.54 10.03
CA MET A 103 2.68 -4.41 9.30
C MET A 103 1.74 -4.84 8.16
N MET A 104 1.70 -6.14 7.82
CA MET A 104 0.84 -6.69 6.77
C MET A 104 -0.65 -6.49 7.11
N GLU A 105 -1.44 -6.04 6.13
CA GLU A 105 -2.88 -5.82 6.30
C GLU A 105 -3.66 -7.14 6.21
N ASP A 106 -3.17 -8.10 5.39
CA ASP A 106 -3.80 -9.40 5.17
C ASP A 106 -2.78 -10.55 5.25
N PRO A 107 -2.52 -11.09 6.46
CA PRO A 107 -1.60 -12.21 6.66
C PRO A 107 -2.10 -13.53 6.09
N SER A 108 -3.40 -13.62 5.77
CA SER A 108 -4.02 -14.77 5.10
C SER A 108 -3.45 -15.03 3.70
N ALA A 109 -2.87 -14.01 3.06
CA ALA A 109 -2.12 -14.15 1.82
C ALA A 109 -0.75 -14.84 1.98
N LEU A 110 -0.24 -14.96 3.22
CA LEU A 110 0.98 -15.69 3.58
C LEU A 110 0.72 -17.19 3.84
N ASP A 111 -0.32 -17.78 3.24
CA ASP A 111 -0.45 -19.25 3.13
C ASP A 111 0.54 -19.77 2.06
N TRP A 112 1.82 -19.53 2.31
CA TRP A 112 2.95 -19.97 1.51
C TRP A 112 3.42 -21.34 2.03
N GLY A 113 2.61 -22.38 1.82
CA GLY A 113 3.10 -23.76 1.68
C GLY A 113 3.49 -24.54 2.94
N MET A 114 2.81 -24.38 4.07
CA MET A 114 3.02 -25.21 5.29
C MET A 114 2.16 -26.50 5.35
N TYR A 115 1.67 -26.98 4.21
CA TYR A 115 1.11 -28.32 4.06
C TYR A 115 1.84 -29.09 2.94
N ALA A 116 3.04 -29.57 3.26
CA ALA A 116 3.66 -30.73 2.59
C ALA A 116 4.30 -31.63 3.66
#